data_AF-A0A7X9I4I2-F1
#
_entry.id   AF-A0A7X9I4I2-F1
#
_cell.length_a   1.000
_cell.length_b   1.000
_cell.length_c   1.000
_cell.angle_alpha   90.00
_cell.angle_beta   90.00
_cell.angle_gamma   90.00
#
_symmetry.space_group_name_H-M   'P 1'
#
loop_
_entity.id
_entity.type
_entity.pdbx_description
1 polymer ?
#
loop_
_entity_poly.entity_id
_entity_poly.type
_entity_poly.pdbx_seq_one_letter_code
_entity_poly.pdbx_strand_id
1 'polypeptide(L)'
;MTEINLTTGCCALVPSNIGKIIELNTPKKQLIIDFLFLDLSVCTRCQGTDSGLDEAVAEVANILTATGNEVVVNKINVNTAELAEKYKFLSSPTIRINGQDIQMEVKESLCESCGDLCGDTVDCRVWVYQGREYNVPPKGMIIEAILKAVYGGQAPVEARAAQYVLPENLRNFYAAMAKQDKGVEE
;
A
#
# COMPACT_ATOMS: atom_id res chain seq x y z
N MET A 1 23.55 33.61 -68.71
CA MET A 1 22.71 32.42 -68.48
C MET A 1 21.71 32.80 -67.42
N THR A 2 20.45 32.71 -67.79
CA THR A 2 19.31 33.51 -67.33
C THR A 2 18.57 32.82 -66.19
N GLU A 3 18.12 33.60 -65.20
CA GLU A 3 17.05 33.21 -64.26
C GLU A 3 15.73 33.00 -65.01
N ILE A 4 14.90 32.00 -64.65
CA ILE A 4 13.42 32.07 -64.70
C ILE A 4 12.80 31.17 -63.62
N ASN A 5 11.74 31.70 -63.03
CA ASN A 5 10.94 31.28 -61.88
C ASN A 5 9.63 30.57 -62.32
N LEU A 6 8.83 30.13 -61.34
CA LEU A 6 7.36 29.94 -61.34
C LEU A 6 6.70 28.58 -61.71
N THR A 7 5.87 28.16 -60.73
CA THR A 7 4.46 27.67 -60.82
C THR A 7 4.13 26.20 -61.06
N THR A 8 3.69 25.57 -59.96
CA THR A 8 2.36 24.96 -59.72
C THR A 8 1.66 24.21 -60.87
N GLY A 9 1.42 22.91 -60.66
CA GLY A 9 0.34 22.19 -61.37
C GLY A 9 0.31 20.66 -61.23
N CYS A 10 -0.48 20.18 -60.26
CA CYS A 10 -1.28 18.92 -60.25
C CYS A 10 -0.64 17.51 -60.18
N CYS A 11 -0.98 16.84 -59.07
CA CYS A 11 -1.26 15.40 -58.87
C CYS A 11 -0.27 14.33 -59.36
N ALA A 12 0.55 13.78 -58.44
CA ALA A 12 0.73 12.33 -58.29
C ALA A 12 1.52 11.98 -57.00
N LEU A 13 0.81 11.36 -56.06
CA LEU A 13 1.27 10.26 -55.18
C LEU A 13 2.64 10.41 -54.48
N VAL A 14 2.65 11.01 -53.29
CA VAL A 14 3.70 10.74 -52.30
C VAL A 14 3.18 9.59 -51.42
N PRO A 15 3.90 8.47 -51.27
CA PRO A 15 3.47 7.38 -50.41
C PRO A 15 3.41 7.88 -48.96
N SER A 16 2.19 7.90 -48.44
CA SER A 16 1.87 8.07 -47.04
C SER A 16 2.48 6.92 -46.23
N ASN A 17 3.71 7.09 -45.77
CA ASN A 17 4.22 6.33 -44.63
C ASN A 17 4.63 7.33 -43.55
N ILE A 18 3.62 8.09 -43.10
CA ILE A 18 3.71 8.90 -41.89
C ILE A 18 3.77 7.90 -40.73
N GLY A 19 4.83 8.06 -39.94
CA GLY A 19 5.27 7.16 -38.88
C GLY A 19 4.17 6.39 -38.18
N LYS A 20 4.25 5.07 -38.28
CA LYS A 20 3.67 4.17 -37.30
C LYS A 20 4.25 4.58 -35.95
N ILE A 21 3.46 5.26 -35.12
CA ILE A 21 3.78 5.48 -33.72
C ILE A 21 3.91 4.06 -33.15
N ILE A 22 5.15 3.65 -32.89
CA ILE A 22 5.41 2.44 -32.14
C ILE A 22 4.92 2.79 -30.74
N GLU A 23 3.72 2.35 -30.39
CA GLU A 23 3.34 2.21 -28.98
C GLU A 23 4.38 1.27 -28.38
N LEU A 24 5.41 1.85 -27.79
CA LEU A 24 6.35 1.13 -26.95
C LEU A 24 5.50 0.60 -25.80
N ASN A 25 5.09 -0.67 -25.94
CA ASN A 25 4.42 -1.42 -24.89
C ASN A 25 5.44 -1.69 -23.78
N THR A 26 5.80 -0.61 -23.10
CA THR A 26 6.71 -0.60 -21.97
C THR A 26 5.93 -1.26 -20.84
N PRO A 27 6.40 -2.38 -20.27
CA PRO A 27 5.70 -3.04 -19.19
C PRO A 27 5.49 -2.01 -18.07
N LYS A 28 4.22 -1.76 -17.71
CA LYS A 28 3.87 -0.87 -16.61
C LYS A 28 4.54 -1.39 -15.34
N LYS A 29 5.19 -0.51 -14.60
CA LYS A 29 5.75 -0.87 -13.30
C LYS A 29 4.59 -0.98 -12.32
N GLN A 30 4.44 -2.13 -11.66
CA GLN A 30 3.42 -2.30 -10.65
C GLN A 30 3.93 -1.82 -9.29
N LEU A 31 3.15 -0.97 -8.64
CA LEU A 31 3.32 -0.57 -7.25
C LEU A 31 2.30 -1.35 -6.43
N ILE A 32 2.78 -2.34 -5.69
CA ILE A 32 1.92 -3.20 -4.87
C ILE A 32 1.84 -2.60 -3.48
N ILE A 33 0.63 -2.30 -3.01
CA ILE A 33 0.37 -1.80 -1.68
C ILE A 33 -0.48 -2.82 -0.93
N ASP A 34 0.06 -3.39 0.14
CA ASP A 34 -0.66 -4.31 1.01
C ASP A 34 -1.10 -3.59 2.28
N PHE A 35 -2.39 -3.63 2.57
CA PHE A 35 -2.99 -3.17 3.81
C PHE A 35 -3.44 -4.38 4.64
N LEU A 36 -2.75 -4.63 5.75
CA LEU A 36 -3.02 -5.75 6.65
C LEU A 36 -3.71 -5.23 7.91
N PHE A 37 -4.85 -5.83 8.27
CA PHE A 37 -5.68 -5.37 9.38
C PHE A 37 -6.30 -6.54 10.15
N LEU A 38 -6.71 -6.31 11.40
CA LEU A 38 -7.45 -7.29 12.21
C LEU A 38 -8.95 -7.21 11.96
N ASP A 39 -9.49 -5.99 11.86
CA ASP A 39 -10.92 -5.78 11.72
C ASP A 39 -11.22 -4.41 11.08
N LEU A 40 -12.24 -4.36 10.21
CA LEU A 40 -12.78 -3.11 9.65
C LEU A 40 -14.23 -2.86 10.07
N SER A 41 -14.83 -3.73 10.89
CA SER A 41 -16.22 -3.57 11.32
C SER A 41 -16.36 -2.59 12.49
N VAL A 42 -15.44 -2.62 13.45
CA VAL A 42 -15.48 -1.81 14.68
C VAL A 42 -14.16 -1.10 14.99
N CYS A 43 -13.02 -1.62 14.52
CA CYS A 43 -11.73 -1.03 14.87
C CYS A 43 -11.47 0.32 14.19
N THR A 44 -11.64 1.40 14.94
CA THR A 44 -11.47 2.79 14.45
C THR A 44 -10.07 3.07 13.90
N ARG A 45 -9.01 2.46 14.46
CA ARG A 45 -7.64 2.59 13.95
C ARG A 45 -7.47 1.94 12.57
N CYS A 46 -8.04 0.76 12.38
CA CYS A 46 -8.01 0.06 11.10
C CYS A 46 -8.87 0.78 10.06
N GLN A 47 -10.08 1.20 10.41
CA GLN A 47 -10.97 1.99 9.54
C GLN A 47 -10.36 3.33 9.13
N GLY A 48 -9.74 4.04 10.07
CA GLY A 48 -9.02 5.29 9.79
C GLY A 48 -7.82 5.07 8.87
N THR A 49 -7.13 3.95 9.03
CA THR A 49 -6.00 3.61 8.15
C THR A 49 -6.47 3.22 6.75
N ASP A 50 -7.58 2.48 6.65
CA ASP A 50 -8.19 2.09 5.39
C ASP A 50 -8.61 3.31 4.56
N SER A 51 -9.38 4.21 5.17
CA SER A 51 -9.82 5.46 4.54
C SER A 51 -8.64 6.38 4.20
N GLY A 52 -7.69 6.56 5.13
CA GLY A 52 -6.50 7.36 4.89
C GLY A 52 -5.61 6.82 3.76
N LEU A 53 -5.54 5.50 3.59
CA LEU A 53 -4.85 4.86 2.48
C LEU A 53 -5.58 5.10 1.15
N ASP A 54 -6.89 4.90 1.11
CA ASP A 54 -7.70 5.14 -0.10
C ASP A 54 -7.57 6.60 -0.57
N GLU A 55 -7.61 7.56 0.37
CA GLU A 55 -7.38 8.98 0.08
C GLU A 55 -5.96 9.25 -0.44
N ALA A 56 -4.94 8.67 0.21
CA ALA A 56 -3.55 8.84 -0.20
C ALA A 56 -3.31 8.34 -1.63
N VAL A 57 -3.83 7.15 -1.95
CA VAL A 57 -3.72 6.55 -3.29
C VAL A 57 -4.44 7.40 -4.32
N ALA A 58 -5.65 7.87 -4.04
CA ALA A 58 -6.40 8.75 -4.93
C ALA A 58 -5.64 10.06 -5.25
N GLU A 59 -4.96 10.64 -4.24
CA GLU A 59 -4.22 11.90 -4.38
C GLU A 59 -2.99 11.77 -5.30
N VAL A 60 -2.34 10.61 -5.31
CA VAL A 60 -1.14 10.36 -6.15
C VAL A 60 -1.45 9.64 -7.47
N ALA A 61 -2.67 9.11 -7.66
CA ALA A 61 -3.05 8.26 -8.78
C ALA A 61 -2.71 8.86 -10.16
N ASN A 62 -2.99 10.16 -10.34
CA ASN A 62 -2.72 10.85 -11.61
C ASN A 62 -1.23 10.88 -11.96
N ILE A 63 -0.38 11.15 -10.96
CA ILE A 63 1.08 11.23 -11.13
C ILE A 63 1.65 9.84 -11.43
N LEU A 64 1.19 8.83 -10.70
CA LEU A 64 1.64 7.45 -10.89
C LEU A 64 1.25 6.91 -12.26
N THR A 65 0.00 7.12 -12.67
CA THR A 65 -0.50 6.70 -13.98
C THR A 65 0.24 7.40 -15.12
N ALA A 66 0.45 8.72 -15.02
CA ALA A 66 1.17 9.50 -16.02
C ALA A 66 2.65 9.08 -16.17
N THR A 67 3.23 8.47 -15.13
CA THR A 67 4.61 7.97 -15.15
C THR A 67 4.71 6.47 -15.42
N GLY A 68 3.62 5.84 -15.85
CA GLY A 68 3.58 4.42 -16.23
C GLY A 68 3.59 3.45 -15.06
N ASN A 69 3.21 3.91 -13.86
CA ASN A 69 3.03 3.07 -12.68
C ASN A 69 1.56 2.69 -12.53
N GLU A 70 1.31 1.40 -12.36
CA GLU A 70 -0.01 0.85 -12.02
C GLU A 70 -0.04 0.53 -10.53
N VAL A 71 -1.01 1.07 -9.80
CA VAL A 71 -1.16 0.82 -8.36
C VAL A 71 -2.12 -0.32 -8.11
N VAL A 72 -1.69 -1.32 -7.34
CA VAL A 72 -2.54 -2.44 -6.91
C VAL A 72 -2.61 -2.39 -5.39
N VAL A 73 -3.82 -2.24 -4.85
CA VAL A 73 -4.07 -2.23 -3.39
C VAL A 73 -4.70 -3.55 -2.98
N ASN A 74 -4.03 -4.30 -2.11
CA ASN A 74 -4.55 -5.52 -1.51
C ASN A 74 -4.94 -5.25 -0.06
N LYS A 75 -6.24 -5.38 0.24
CA LYS A 75 -6.75 -5.31 1.62
C LYS A 75 -6.83 -6.73 2.19
N ILE A 76 -6.03 -7.04 3.19
CA ILE A 76 -5.84 -8.38 3.75
C ILE A 76 -6.31 -8.39 5.20
N ASN A 77 -7.43 -9.08 5.45
CA ASN A 77 -7.87 -9.36 6.82
C ASN A 77 -7.02 -10.49 7.40
N VAL A 78 -6.25 -10.20 8.45
CA VAL A 78 -5.34 -11.11 9.14
C VAL A 78 -5.96 -11.52 10.47
N ASN A 79 -7.17 -12.09 10.43
CA ASN A 79 -7.94 -12.44 11.62
C ASN A 79 -7.57 -13.80 12.26
N THR A 80 -6.57 -14.52 11.74
CA THR A 80 -6.10 -15.77 12.34
C THR A 80 -4.57 -15.82 12.48
N ALA A 81 -4.09 -16.68 13.37
CA ALA A 81 -2.66 -16.90 13.61
C ALA A 81 -1.94 -17.44 12.35
N GLU A 82 -2.59 -18.31 11.57
CA GLU A 82 -2.05 -18.85 10.33
C GLU A 82 -1.85 -17.76 9.27
N LEU A 83 -2.79 -16.81 9.19
CA LEU A 83 -2.64 -15.64 8.32
C LEU A 83 -1.53 -14.72 8.82
N ALA A 84 -1.41 -14.53 10.13
CA ALA A 84 -0.33 -13.73 10.70
C ALA A 84 1.05 -14.31 10.38
N GLU A 85 1.21 -15.63 10.47
CA GLU A 85 2.43 -16.33 10.06
C GLU A 85 2.69 -16.21 8.56
N LYS A 86 1.67 -16.49 7.73
CA LYS A 86 1.76 -16.41 6.27
C LYS A 86 2.24 -15.03 5.80
N TYR A 87 1.72 -13.97 6.40
CA TYR A 87 2.03 -12.60 6.02
C TYR A 87 3.10 -11.94 6.90
N LYS A 88 3.70 -12.68 7.85
CA LYS A 88 4.65 -12.14 8.84
C LYS A 88 4.10 -10.86 9.50
N PHE A 89 2.84 -10.90 9.92
CA PHE A 89 2.13 -9.74 10.45
C PHE A 89 2.58 -9.46 11.87
N LEU A 90 3.02 -8.22 12.15
CA LEU A 90 3.53 -7.85 13.46
C LEU A 90 2.51 -7.08 14.29
N SER A 91 1.82 -6.13 13.66
CA SER A 91 0.87 -5.28 14.36
C SER A 91 -0.17 -4.72 13.42
N SER A 92 -1.38 -4.52 13.93
CA SER A 92 -2.47 -3.93 13.18
C SER A 92 -2.62 -2.45 13.48
N PRO A 93 -2.97 -1.61 12.49
CA PRO A 93 -2.92 -1.85 11.05
C PRO A 93 -1.47 -1.84 10.51
N THR A 94 -1.22 -2.40 9.33
CA THR A 94 0.10 -2.32 8.65
C THR A 94 -0.10 -1.98 7.17
N ILE A 95 0.71 -1.05 6.66
CA ILE A 95 0.79 -0.72 5.22
C ILE A 95 2.18 -1.11 4.73
N ARG A 96 2.25 -1.86 3.63
CA ARG A 96 3.49 -2.22 2.96
C ARG A 96 3.44 -1.76 1.51
N ILE A 97 4.56 -1.28 1.00
CA ILE A 97 4.72 -0.89 -0.40
C ILE A 97 5.84 -1.75 -0.99
N ASN A 98 5.53 -2.52 -2.02
CA ASN A 98 6.41 -3.53 -2.60
C ASN A 98 7.00 -4.49 -1.54
N GLY A 99 6.17 -4.90 -0.58
CA GLY A 99 6.55 -5.79 0.52
C GLY A 99 7.32 -5.11 1.67
N GLN A 100 7.69 -3.84 1.54
CA GLN A 100 8.38 -3.09 2.60
C GLN A 100 7.39 -2.30 3.45
N ASP A 101 7.46 -2.47 4.76
CA ASP A 101 6.66 -1.69 5.71
C ASP A 101 7.01 -0.20 5.63
N ILE A 102 6.01 0.68 5.58
CA ILE A 102 6.22 2.14 5.52
C ILE A 102 6.85 2.71 6.81
N GLN A 103 6.82 1.96 7.91
CA GLN A 103 7.54 2.25 9.15
C GLN A 103 8.13 0.96 9.74
N MET A 104 9.43 0.73 9.51
CA MET A 104 10.09 -0.52 9.91
C MET A 104 10.08 -0.80 11.43
N GLU A 105 10.15 0.25 12.25
CA GLU A 105 10.08 0.12 13.71
C GLU A 105 8.62 0.11 14.17
N VAL A 106 8.19 -1.00 14.75
CA VAL A 106 6.83 -1.14 15.28
C VAL A 106 6.79 -0.54 16.68
N LYS A 107 5.86 0.40 16.88
CA LYS A 107 5.42 0.88 18.19
C LYS A 107 3.96 0.50 18.38
N GLU A 108 3.57 0.26 19.63
CA GLU A 108 2.23 -0.20 19.97
C GLU A 108 1.70 0.52 21.21
N SER A 109 0.38 0.59 21.31
CA SER A 109 -0.35 1.12 22.45
C SER A 109 -1.70 0.44 22.55
N LEU A 110 -2.32 0.50 23.73
CA LEU A 110 -3.66 -0.01 23.96
C LEU A 110 -4.66 0.48 22.90
N CYS A 111 -5.37 -0.47 22.31
CA CYS A 111 -6.41 -0.22 21.32
C CYS A 111 -7.76 -0.58 21.91
N GLU A 112 -8.50 0.44 22.35
CA GLU A 112 -9.84 0.26 22.91
C GLU A 112 -10.76 -0.50 21.94
N SER A 113 -10.78 -0.12 20.65
CA SER A 113 -11.67 -0.77 19.68
C SER A 113 -11.35 -2.25 19.41
N CYS A 114 -10.06 -2.64 19.40
CA CYS A 114 -9.71 -4.06 19.28
C CYS A 114 -9.95 -4.81 20.59
N GLY A 115 -9.82 -4.12 21.73
CA GLY A 115 -10.12 -4.72 23.02
C GLY A 115 -11.61 -4.94 23.24
N ASP A 116 -12.45 -3.99 22.85
CA ASP A 116 -13.91 -4.12 22.82
C ASP A 116 -14.34 -5.26 21.88
N LEU A 117 -13.65 -5.41 20.73
CA LEU A 117 -13.89 -6.48 19.78
C LEU A 117 -13.60 -7.86 20.37
N CYS A 118 -12.42 -8.08 20.95
CA CYS A 118 -12.03 -9.39 21.46
C CYS A 118 -12.40 -9.63 22.93
N GLY A 119 -12.93 -8.64 23.63
CA GLY A 119 -13.29 -8.73 25.05
C GLY A 119 -12.10 -8.86 25.99
N ASP A 120 -10.91 -8.41 25.58
CA ASP A 120 -9.65 -8.47 26.33
C ASP A 120 -8.75 -7.29 25.95
N THR A 121 -7.63 -7.07 26.63
CA THR A 121 -6.71 -5.97 26.30
C THR A 121 -5.80 -6.34 25.13
N VAL A 122 -5.77 -5.49 24.09
CA VAL A 122 -4.91 -5.67 22.91
C VAL A 122 -4.23 -4.35 22.55
N ASP A 123 -2.92 -4.44 22.35
CA ASP A 123 -2.12 -3.34 21.82
C ASP A 123 -2.11 -3.38 20.29
N CYS A 124 -2.31 -2.21 19.68
CA CYS A 124 -2.23 -2.04 18.22
C CYS A 124 -1.21 -0.97 17.88
N ARG A 125 -0.85 -0.95 16.60
CA ARG A 125 0.18 -0.11 16.04
C ARG A 125 -0.06 1.37 16.33
N VAL A 126 1.05 2.05 16.59
CA VAL A 126 1.21 3.48 16.65
C VAL A 126 2.16 3.91 15.53
N TRP A 127 1.77 4.97 14.85
CA TRP A 127 2.52 5.55 13.74
C TRP A 127 3.32 6.74 14.25
N VAL A 128 4.61 6.79 13.92
CA VAL A 128 5.49 7.90 14.26
C VAL A 128 5.79 8.68 13.00
N TYR A 129 5.35 9.93 12.96
CA TYR A 129 5.55 10.80 11.81
C TYR A 129 5.92 12.21 12.29
N GLN A 130 7.02 12.75 11.75
CA GLN A 130 7.54 14.07 12.09
C GLN A 130 7.67 14.32 13.62
N GLY A 131 8.13 13.29 14.34
CA GLY A 131 8.34 13.34 15.80
C GLY A 131 7.07 13.25 16.64
N ARG A 132 5.91 12.95 16.05
CA ARG A 132 4.63 12.79 16.75
C ARG A 132 4.06 11.40 16.56
N GLU A 133 3.30 10.95 17.55
CA GLU A 133 2.62 9.65 17.55
C GLU A 133 1.17 9.81 17.11
N TYR A 134 0.69 8.84 16.33
CA TYR A 134 -0.66 8.81 15.79
C TYR A 134 -1.24 7.39 15.85
N ASN A 135 -2.52 7.29 16.19
CA ASN A 135 -3.25 6.01 16.18
C ASN A 135 -3.69 5.58 14.77
N VAL A 136 -3.67 6.52 13.82
CA VAL A 136 -3.97 6.35 12.39
C VAL A 136 -2.84 7.04 11.62
N PRO A 137 -2.25 6.44 10.57
CA PRO A 137 -1.14 7.05 9.89
C PRO A 137 -1.60 8.35 9.21
N PRO A 138 -0.89 9.48 9.41
CA PRO A 138 -1.21 10.70 8.68
C PRO A 138 -1.13 10.47 7.17
N LYS A 139 -2.10 10.97 6.40
CA LYS A 139 -2.12 10.82 4.93
C LYS A 139 -0.80 11.20 4.26
N GLY A 140 -0.16 12.28 4.72
CA GLY A 140 1.15 12.72 4.22
C GLY A 140 2.25 11.66 4.37
N MET A 141 2.24 10.89 5.47
CA MET A 141 3.18 9.79 5.68
C MET A 141 3.02 8.70 4.61
N ILE A 142 1.78 8.35 4.28
CA ILE A 142 1.46 7.33 3.25
C ILE A 142 1.89 7.84 1.87
N ILE A 143 1.57 9.09 1.53
CA ILE A 143 1.96 9.73 0.27
C ILE A 143 3.49 9.76 0.14
N GLU A 144 4.20 10.19 1.18
CA GLU A 144 5.67 10.21 1.19
C GLU A 144 6.25 8.82 0.95
N ALA A 145 5.70 7.79 1.61
CA ALA A 145 6.14 6.41 1.41
C ALA A 145 5.91 5.92 -0.03
N ILE A 146 4.74 6.22 -0.63
CA ILE A 146 4.43 5.89 -2.03
C ILE A 146 5.42 6.57 -2.98
N LEU A 147 5.61 7.88 -2.84
CA LEU A 147 6.52 8.63 -3.71
C LEU A 147 7.96 8.17 -3.54
N LYS A 148 8.39 7.84 -2.32
CA LYS A 148 9.73 7.30 -2.06
C LYS A 148 9.91 5.92 -2.69
N ALA A 149 8.90 5.06 -2.68
CA ALA A 149 8.99 3.75 -3.33
C ALA A 149 9.16 3.84 -4.86
N VAL A 150 8.60 4.89 -5.48
CA VAL A 150 8.66 5.10 -6.93
C VAL A 150 9.90 5.90 -7.35
N TYR A 151 10.26 6.95 -6.62
CA TYR A 151 11.27 7.93 -7.02
C TYR A 151 12.49 8.02 -6.11
N GLY A 152 12.45 7.40 -4.92
CA GLY A 152 13.47 7.56 -3.88
C GLY A 152 14.80 6.84 -4.12
N GLY A 153 14.93 6.09 -5.23
CA GLY A 153 16.08 5.22 -5.51
C GLY A 153 16.06 3.98 -4.61
N GLN A 154 16.18 2.80 -5.22
CA GLN A 154 16.22 1.56 -4.43
C GLN A 154 17.60 1.39 -3.79
N ALA A 155 17.69 1.51 -2.46
CA ALA A 155 18.69 0.74 -1.73
C ALA A 155 18.08 -0.65 -1.51
N PRO A 156 18.76 -1.75 -1.91
CA PRO A 156 18.32 -3.08 -1.55
C PRO A 156 18.34 -3.18 -0.03
N VAL A 157 17.16 -3.22 0.59
CA VAL A 157 17.07 -3.60 1.99
C VAL A 157 17.18 -5.11 2.01
N GLU A 158 18.41 -5.62 2.13
CA GLU A 158 18.63 -7.01 2.49
C GLU A 158 18.18 -7.21 3.95
N ALA A 159 16.88 -7.42 4.12
CA ALA A 159 16.37 -7.93 5.38
C ALA A 159 16.86 -9.37 5.50
N ARG A 160 17.91 -9.60 6.31
CA ARG A 160 18.21 -10.92 6.85
C ARG A 160 16.91 -11.46 7.44
N ALA A 161 16.34 -12.48 6.81
CA ALA A 161 15.06 -13.03 7.22
C ALA A 161 15.23 -13.71 8.59
N ALA A 162 15.02 -12.94 9.66
CA ALA A 162 14.74 -13.53 10.95
C ALA A 162 13.49 -14.42 10.81
N GLN A 163 13.51 -15.56 11.46
CA GLN A 163 12.33 -16.43 11.52
C GLN A 163 11.19 -15.64 12.18
N TYR A 164 10.01 -15.64 11.55
CA TYR A 164 8.84 -14.99 12.13
C TYR A 164 8.44 -15.71 13.42
N VAL A 165 8.14 -14.92 14.44
CA VAL A 165 7.54 -15.38 15.69
C VAL A 165 6.28 -14.57 15.89
N LEU A 166 5.15 -15.24 16.11
CA LEU A 166 3.88 -14.58 16.39
C LEU A 166 4.07 -13.65 17.60
N PRO A 167 3.84 -12.34 17.49
CA PRO A 167 4.02 -11.40 18.59
C PRO A 167 2.91 -11.51 19.63
N GLU A 168 3.17 -10.94 20.81
CA GLU A 168 2.30 -11.10 21.99
C GLU A 168 0.93 -10.46 21.82
N ASN A 169 0.88 -9.25 21.26
CA ASN A 169 -0.36 -8.56 20.91
C ASN A 169 -1.31 -9.44 20.08
N LEU A 170 -0.78 -10.13 19.06
CA LEU A 170 -1.55 -11.00 18.17
C LEU A 170 -1.92 -12.32 18.85
N ARG A 171 -1.02 -12.91 19.66
CA ARG A 171 -1.37 -14.08 20.50
C ARG A 171 -2.57 -13.77 21.40
N ASN A 172 -2.56 -12.62 22.07
CA ASN A 172 -3.62 -12.22 22.98
C ASN A 172 -4.93 -12.00 22.22
N PHE A 173 -4.89 -11.26 21.11
CA PHE A 173 -6.05 -11.02 20.26
C PHE A 173 -6.69 -12.34 19.77
N TYR A 174 -5.91 -13.24 19.15
CA TYR A 174 -6.46 -14.48 18.61
C TYR A 174 -6.97 -15.43 19.70
N ALA A 175 -6.28 -15.50 20.84
CA ALA A 175 -6.73 -16.30 21.97
C ALA A 175 -8.06 -15.78 22.55
N ALA A 176 -8.24 -14.46 22.60
CA ALA A 176 -9.47 -13.83 23.07
C ALA A 176 -10.64 -14.08 22.09
N MET A 177 -10.41 -13.89 20.78
CA MET A 177 -11.41 -14.20 19.73
C MET A 177 -11.85 -15.66 19.77
N ALA A 178 -10.90 -16.61 19.89
CA ALA A 178 -11.22 -18.04 19.94
C ALA A 178 -12.03 -18.47 21.17
N LYS A 179 -11.97 -17.72 22.28
CA LYS A 179 -12.83 -17.96 23.46
C LYS A 179 -14.26 -17.49 23.22
N GLN A 180 -14.43 -16.37 22.53
CA GLN A 180 -15.77 -15.85 22.21
C GLN A 180 -16.52 -16.81 21.28
N ASP A 181 -15.86 -17.32 20.23
CA ASP A 181 -16.48 -18.25 19.28
C ASP A 181 -17.00 -19.52 19.96
N LYS A 182 -16.29 -20.01 20.99
CA LYS A 182 -16.69 -21.19 21.78
C LYS A 182 -17.80 -20.91 22.79
N GLY A 183 -17.99 -19.66 23.20
CA GLY A 183 -19.05 -19.26 24.15
C GLY A 183 -20.40 -19.00 23.49
N VAL A 184 -20.49 -19.07 22.16
CA VAL A 184 -21.74 -18.88 21.38
C VAL A 184 -22.40 -20.22 21.03
N GLU A 185 -21.73 -21.35 21.27
CA GLU A 185 -22.23 -22.71 21.00
C GLU A 185 -22.89 -23.41 22.22
N GLU A 186 -23.08 -22.72 23.35
CA GLU A 186 -23.84 -23.19 24.53
C GLU A 186 -25.19 -22.45 24.68
#